data_AF-A0A7C2II19-F1
#
_entry.id   AF-A0A7C2II19-F1
#
_cell.length_a   1.000
_cell.length_b   1.000
_cell.length_c   1.000
_cell.angle_alpha   90.00
_cell.angle_beta   90.00
_cell.angle_gamma   90.00
#
_symmetry.space_group_name_H-M   'P 1'
#
loop_
_entity.id
_entity.type
_entity.pdbx_description
1 polymer ?
#
loop_
_entity_poly.entity_id
_entity_poly.type
_entity_poly.pdbx_seq_one_letter_code
_entity_poly.pdbx_strand_id
1 'polypeptide(L)'
;MTWPNGRQFAFTIFDDPDSQDEKVSRLVYEFLGDLGLRTTKAVWPLAPTREPNSPGETCANPAFLRHCQELQERGFEIAFHNATCHSTTRAETIEALDRFRDYFGHDPVTMANHYNEEAVYWGPARVSGLARLLYQGAMFGRTSGRFFGHVPGHPTFWGDVCRRRIG
;
A
#
# COMPACT_ATOMS: atom_id res chain seq x y z
N MET A 1 -6.52 3.37 -26.38
CA MET A 1 -5.51 2.61 -25.63
C MET A 1 -5.36 1.27 -26.33
N THR A 2 -4.15 0.88 -26.70
CA THR A 2 -3.90 -0.39 -27.42
C THR A 2 -3.04 -1.26 -26.51
N TRP A 3 -3.52 -2.45 -26.17
CA TRP A 3 -2.71 -3.36 -25.35
C TRP A 3 -1.61 -4.01 -26.20
N PRO A 4 -0.43 -4.28 -25.61
CA PRO A 4 0.64 -4.99 -26.30
C PRO A 4 0.18 -6.32 -26.88
N ASN A 5 0.83 -6.76 -27.97
CA ASN A 5 0.62 -8.08 -28.58
C ASN A 5 -0.83 -8.38 -28.99
N GLY A 6 -1.61 -7.35 -29.33
CA GLY A 6 -3.00 -7.51 -29.80
C GLY A 6 -3.97 -8.01 -28.72
N ARG A 7 -3.62 -7.90 -27.44
CA ARG A 7 -4.52 -8.29 -26.34
C ARG A 7 -5.74 -7.37 -26.26
N GLN A 8 -6.85 -7.90 -25.74
CA GLN A 8 -8.10 -7.14 -25.60
C GLN A 8 -8.26 -6.52 -24.21
N PHE A 9 -7.56 -7.06 -23.21
CA PHE A 9 -7.61 -6.58 -21.83
C PHE A 9 -6.27 -6.83 -21.13
N ALA A 10 -6.09 -6.16 -20.00
CA ALA A 10 -5.03 -6.44 -19.04
C ALA A 10 -5.66 -6.98 -17.75
N PHE A 11 -4.96 -7.90 -17.10
CA PHE A 11 -5.29 -8.42 -15.78
C PHE A 11 -4.05 -8.32 -14.91
N THR A 12 -4.23 -7.89 -13.67
CA THR A 12 -3.17 -7.84 -12.67
C THR A 12 -3.74 -8.18 -11.30
N ILE A 13 -2.86 -8.60 -10.40
CA ILE A 13 -3.17 -8.87 -9.00
C ILE A 13 -2.35 -7.87 -8.18
N PHE A 14 -3.03 -7.19 -7.26
CA PHE A 14 -2.41 -6.37 -6.22
C PHE A 14 -2.74 -7.03 -4.88
N ASP A 15 -1.71 -7.46 -4.17
CA ASP A 15 -1.80 -8.25 -2.94
C ASP A 15 -1.30 -7.42 -1.76
N ASP A 16 -2.21 -7.10 -0.85
CA ASP A 16 -1.92 -6.34 0.37
C ASP A 16 -1.31 -7.27 1.45
N PRO A 17 -0.41 -6.76 2.31
CA PRO A 17 0.25 -7.57 3.35
C PRO A 17 -0.67 -7.94 4.53
N ASP A 18 -1.95 -7.54 4.48
CA ASP A 18 -2.95 -7.79 5.51
C ASP A 18 -3.08 -9.29 5.82
N SER A 19 -2.89 -9.64 7.09
CA SER A 19 -2.90 -11.01 7.63
C SER A 19 -1.89 -11.96 6.98
N GLN A 20 -0.91 -11.43 6.26
CA GLN A 20 0.01 -12.25 5.49
C GLN A 20 1.19 -12.71 6.35
N ASP A 21 1.41 -14.02 6.34
CA ASP A 21 2.59 -14.67 6.90
C ASP A 21 3.65 -14.89 5.81
N GLU A 22 4.93 -14.90 6.20
CA GLU A 22 6.06 -15.07 5.29
C GLU A 22 6.03 -16.41 4.54
N LYS A 23 5.68 -17.52 5.20
CA LYS A 23 5.62 -18.85 4.57
C LYS A 23 4.46 -18.96 3.59
N VAL A 24 3.31 -18.40 3.96
CA VAL A 24 2.13 -18.37 3.09
C VAL A 24 2.41 -17.49 1.88
N SER A 25 3.04 -16.33 2.07
CA SER A 25 3.49 -15.46 0.98
C SER A 25 4.40 -16.23 0.03
N ARG A 26 5.42 -16.95 0.52
CA ARG A 26 6.30 -17.76 -0.34
C ARG A 26 5.52 -18.74 -1.22
N LEU A 27 4.60 -19.50 -0.63
CA LEU A 27 3.79 -20.49 -1.36
C LEU A 27 2.97 -19.84 -2.48
N VAL A 28 2.30 -18.73 -2.18
CA VAL A 28 1.46 -18.02 -3.17
C VAL A 28 2.30 -17.47 -4.32
N TYR A 29 3.43 -16.83 -4.03
CA TYR A 29 4.26 -16.21 -5.07
C TYR A 29 5.12 -17.20 -5.86
N GLU A 30 5.42 -18.37 -5.30
CA GLU A 30 5.95 -19.50 -6.07
C GLU A 30 4.93 -19.94 -7.11
N PHE A 31 3.70 -20.24 -6.68
CA PHE A 31 2.61 -20.64 -7.57
C PHE A 31 2.29 -19.60 -8.66
N LEU A 32 2.16 -18.31 -8.30
CA LEU A 32 1.95 -17.24 -9.28
C LEU A 32 3.13 -17.14 -10.26
N GLY A 33 4.35 -17.31 -9.75
CA GLY A 33 5.57 -17.31 -10.55
C GLY A 33 5.59 -18.43 -11.60
N ASP A 34 5.19 -19.64 -11.21
CA ASP A 34 5.11 -20.84 -12.05
C ASP A 34 4.05 -20.71 -13.15
N LEU A 35 2.95 -20.00 -12.88
CA LEU A 35 1.95 -19.63 -13.87
C LEU A 35 2.43 -18.53 -14.84
N GLY A 36 3.64 -17.99 -14.64
CA GLY A 36 4.17 -16.89 -15.43
C GLY A 36 3.56 -15.52 -15.09
N LEU A 37 2.83 -15.41 -13.97
CA LEU A 37 2.28 -14.14 -13.52
C LEU A 37 3.35 -13.33 -12.79
N ARG A 38 3.41 -12.03 -13.10
CA ARG A 38 4.24 -11.04 -12.41
C ARG A 38 3.31 -9.97 -11.89
N THR A 39 2.99 -10.10 -10.61
CA THR A 39 1.96 -9.32 -9.91
C THR A 39 2.62 -8.29 -9.00
N THR A 40 1.79 -7.55 -8.27
CA THR A 40 2.23 -6.51 -7.34
C THR A 40 2.00 -6.98 -5.91
N LYS A 41 3.07 -6.98 -5.11
CA LYS A 41 3.06 -7.25 -3.67
C LYS A 41 3.23 -5.95 -2.92
N ALA A 42 2.23 -5.54 -2.13
CA ALA A 42 2.40 -4.39 -1.27
C ALA A 42 3.03 -4.79 0.08
N VAL A 43 3.75 -3.85 0.70
CA VAL A 43 4.47 -4.10 1.95
C VAL A 43 4.31 -2.94 2.93
N TRP A 44 4.47 -3.27 4.21
CA TRP A 44 4.70 -2.31 5.30
C TRP A 44 6.20 -2.14 5.55
N PRO A 45 6.80 -0.98 5.26
CA PRO A 45 8.25 -0.80 5.46
C PRO A 45 8.69 -0.81 6.92
N LEU A 46 7.83 -0.37 7.85
CA LEU A 46 8.17 -0.19 9.27
C LEU A 46 7.49 -1.23 10.17
N ALA A 47 8.18 -1.58 11.26
CA ALA A 47 7.56 -2.31 12.37
C ALA A 47 6.46 -1.46 13.03
N PRO A 48 5.39 -2.06 13.53
CA PRO A 48 4.41 -1.34 14.33
C PRO A 48 5.04 -0.88 15.64
N THR A 49 4.83 0.39 15.98
CA THR A 49 5.22 1.00 17.26
C THR A 49 4.01 1.25 18.17
N ARG A 50 2.81 1.05 17.64
CA ARG A 50 1.51 1.13 18.32
C ARG A 50 0.73 -0.14 18.05
N GLU A 51 -0.39 -0.31 18.75
CA GLU A 51 -1.28 -1.46 18.57
C GLU A 51 -1.68 -1.58 17.08
N PRO A 52 -1.32 -2.68 16.41
CA PRO A 52 -1.73 -2.96 15.05
C PRO A 52 -3.26 -3.00 14.95
N ASN A 53 -3.81 -2.40 13.91
CA ASN A 53 -5.22 -2.58 13.57
C ASN A 53 -5.44 -3.80 12.64
N SER A 54 -4.38 -4.30 12.00
CA SER A 54 -4.38 -5.46 11.12
C SER A 54 -3.16 -6.34 11.43
N PRO A 55 -3.30 -7.68 11.45
CA PRO A 55 -2.14 -8.57 11.48
C PRO A 55 -1.41 -8.55 10.14
N GLY A 56 -0.21 -9.14 10.10
CA GLY A 56 0.57 -9.30 8.87
C GLY A 56 2.04 -8.92 9.09
N GLU A 57 2.89 -9.41 8.22
CA GLU A 57 4.34 -9.23 8.33
C GLU A 57 4.80 -7.88 7.75
N THR A 58 5.91 -7.37 8.28
CA THR A 58 6.52 -6.09 7.86
C THR A 58 7.94 -6.31 7.36
N CYS A 59 8.46 -5.37 6.57
CA CYS A 59 9.86 -5.38 6.16
C CYS A 59 10.86 -5.15 7.31
N ALA A 60 10.38 -4.86 8.53
CA ALA A 60 11.24 -4.87 9.70
C ALA A 60 11.68 -6.28 10.12
N ASN A 61 10.95 -7.33 9.69
CA ASN A 61 11.44 -8.70 9.77
C ASN A 61 12.43 -8.97 8.62
N PRO A 62 13.72 -9.24 8.91
CA PRO A 62 14.72 -9.46 7.87
C PRO A 62 14.43 -10.64 6.94
N ALA A 63 13.73 -11.68 7.41
CA ALA A 63 13.37 -12.82 6.57
C ALA A 63 12.31 -12.44 5.54
N PHE A 64 11.30 -11.68 5.95
CA PHE A 64 10.26 -11.18 5.06
C PHE A 64 10.77 -10.12 4.09
N LEU A 65 11.66 -9.22 4.54
CA LEU A 65 12.32 -8.27 3.65
C LEU A 65 13.11 -9.00 2.56
N ARG A 66 13.93 -9.99 2.92
CA ARG A 66 14.67 -10.81 1.94
C ARG A 66 13.71 -11.50 0.96
N HIS A 67 12.61 -12.07 1.45
CA HIS A 67 11.58 -12.65 0.57
C HIS A 67 11.05 -11.62 -0.44
N CYS A 68 10.73 -10.40 0.00
CA CYS A 68 10.25 -9.35 -0.89
C CYS A 68 11.31 -8.91 -1.92
N GLN A 69 12.58 -8.84 -1.53
CA GLN A 69 13.69 -8.54 -2.44
C GLN A 69 13.89 -9.65 -3.48
N GLU A 70 13.82 -10.93 -3.08
CA GLU A 70 13.83 -12.07 -4.00
C GLU A 70 12.67 -12.01 -5.01
N LEU A 71 11.48 -11.55 -4.59
CA LEU A 71 10.35 -11.34 -5.49
C LEU A 71 10.62 -10.20 -6.48
N GLN A 72 11.20 -9.09 -6.02
CA GLN A 72 11.59 -7.97 -6.88
C GLN A 72 12.59 -8.44 -7.96
N GLU A 73 13.62 -9.20 -7.59
CA GLU A 73 14.62 -9.76 -8.51
C GLU A 73 13.98 -10.70 -9.55
N ARG A 74 12.91 -11.41 -9.18
CA ARG A 74 12.13 -12.28 -10.08
C ARG A 74 11.14 -11.52 -10.98
N GLY A 75 11.06 -10.20 -10.85
CA GLY A 75 10.23 -9.32 -11.66
C GLY A 75 8.82 -9.09 -11.14
N PHE A 76 8.54 -9.40 -9.88
CA PHE A 76 7.32 -8.91 -9.22
C PHE A 76 7.50 -7.45 -8.82
N GLU A 77 6.43 -6.68 -8.87
CA GLU A 77 6.44 -5.31 -8.36
C GLU A 77 6.30 -5.32 -6.83
N ILE A 78 7.10 -4.51 -6.15
CA ILE A 78 6.90 -4.22 -4.73
C ILE A 78 6.24 -2.84 -4.60
N ALA A 79 5.15 -2.77 -3.84
CA ALA A 79 4.32 -1.58 -3.69
C ALA A 79 4.18 -1.15 -2.22
N PHE A 80 3.68 0.07 -2.01
CA PHE A 80 3.52 0.64 -0.68
C PHE A 80 2.10 0.37 -0.12
N HIS A 81 1.99 -0.10 1.12
CA HIS A 81 0.70 -0.29 1.80
C HIS A 81 0.60 0.54 3.09
N ASN A 82 0.92 1.83 3.00
CA ASN A 82 1.20 2.70 4.16
C ASN A 82 2.50 2.31 4.90
N ALA A 83 2.86 3.12 5.90
CA ALA A 83 4.09 2.94 6.65
C ALA A 83 4.12 1.64 7.46
N THR A 84 2.99 1.28 8.07
CA THR A 84 2.80 0.09 8.90
C THR A 84 1.30 -0.15 9.19
N CYS A 85 0.98 -1.19 9.94
CA CYS A 85 -0.37 -1.65 10.26
C CYS A 85 -1.09 -0.85 11.36
N HIS A 86 -0.77 0.44 11.51
CA HIS A 86 -1.50 1.40 12.34
C HIS A 86 -1.32 2.81 11.79
N SER A 87 -2.17 3.75 12.23
CA SER A 87 -2.04 5.16 11.85
C SER A 87 -0.67 5.74 12.19
N THR A 88 -0.12 6.52 11.26
CA THR A 88 1.21 7.13 11.39
C THR A 88 1.18 8.63 11.20
N THR A 89 2.11 9.31 11.85
CA THR A 89 2.40 10.72 11.62
C THR A 89 3.03 10.92 10.24
N ARG A 90 2.99 12.15 9.75
CA ARG A 90 3.70 12.53 8.51
C ARG A 90 5.18 12.12 8.54
N ALA A 91 5.86 12.30 9.67
CA ALA A 91 7.28 11.99 9.80
C ALA A 91 7.55 10.48 9.64
N GLU A 92 6.75 9.64 10.30
CA GLU A 92 6.80 8.18 10.17
C GLU A 92 6.47 7.74 8.74
N THR A 93 5.53 8.39 8.05
CA THR A 93 5.24 8.11 6.64
C THR A 93 6.43 8.42 5.73
N ILE A 94 7.10 9.57 5.95
CA ILE A 94 8.30 9.94 5.18
C ILE A 94 9.45 8.95 5.44
N GLU A 95 9.67 8.57 6.71
CA GLU A 95 10.65 7.56 7.08
C GLU A 95 10.36 6.24 6.37
N ALA A 96 9.09 5.78 6.35
CA ALA A 96 8.73 4.54 5.68
C ALA A 96 9.03 4.57 4.18
N LEU A 97 8.82 5.71 3.52
CA LEU A 97 9.17 5.88 2.10
C LEU A 97 10.69 5.88 1.91
N ASP A 98 11.47 6.47 2.82
CA ASP A 98 12.93 6.40 2.80
C ASP A 98 13.42 4.95 2.98
N ARG A 99 12.86 4.21 3.96
CA ARG A 99 13.16 2.78 4.14
C ARG A 99 12.79 1.95 2.93
N PHE A 100 11.63 2.20 2.32
CA PHE A 100 11.22 1.54 1.09
C PHE A 100 12.28 1.72 0.00
N ARG A 101 12.74 2.96 -0.22
CA ARG A 101 13.80 3.25 -1.19
C ARG A 101 15.11 2.55 -0.84
N ASP A 102 15.50 2.54 0.44
CA ASP A 102 16.71 1.86 0.89
C ASP A 102 16.63 0.33 0.66
N TYR A 103 15.45 -0.26 0.82
CA TYR A 103 15.22 -1.69 0.65
C TYR A 103 15.13 -2.15 -0.81
N PHE A 104 14.52 -1.32 -1.67
CA PHE A 104 14.13 -1.72 -3.03
C PHE A 104 14.81 -0.87 -4.12
N GLY A 105 15.64 0.09 -3.75
CA GLY A 105 16.44 0.91 -4.67
C GLY A 105 15.70 2.04 -5.36
N HIS A 106 14.39 2.19 -5.15
CA HIS A 106 13.56 3.23 -5.75
C HIS A 106 12.37 3.60 -4.84
N ASP A 107 11.77 4.77 -5.07
CA ASP A 107 10.50 5.13 -4.44
C ASP A 107 9.35 4.23 -4.97
N PRO A 108 8.31 3.93 -4.18
CA PRO A 108 7.20 3.11 -4.65
C PRO A 108 6.46 3.83 -5.77
N VAL A 109 6.09 3.09 -6.82
CA VAL A 109 5.35 3.63 -7.99
C VAL A 109 3.85 3.34 -7.92
N THR A 110 3.45 2.38 -7.09
CA THR A 110 2.06 2.06 -6.79
C THR A 110 1.83 1.92 -5.29
N MET A 111 0.58 2.14 -4.89
CA MET A 111 0.15 2.10 -3.51
C MET A 111 -1.32 1.67 -3.42
N ALA A 112 -1.64 0.86 -2.42
CA ALA A 112 -2.98 0.74 -1.88
C ALA A 112 -2.99 1.28 -0.46
N ASN A 113 -4.05 2.00 -0.07
CA ASN A 113 -4.12 2.47 1.31
C ASN A 113 -4.64 1.36 2.23
N HIS A 114 -3.99 1.22 3.37
CA HIS A 114 -4.63 0.63 4.54
C HIS A 114 -5.66 1.60 5.15
N TYR A 115 -6.56 1.13 6.01
CA TYR A 115 -7.57 1.97 6.66
C TYR A 115 -7.04 2.83 7.83
N ASN A 116 -5.83 3.34 7.68
CA ASN A 116 -5.13 4.23 8.62
C ASN A 116 -5.48 5.71 8.42
N GLU A 117 -5.25 6.54 9.43
CA GLU A 117 -5.58 7.97 9.37
C GLU A 117 -4.80 8.76 8.30
N GLU A 118 -3.57 8.37 8.00
CA GLU A 118 -2.77 8.99 6.93
C GLU A 118 -3.20 8.53 5.53
N ALA A 119 -4.23 7.69 5.37
CA ALA A 119 -4.67 7.28 4.04
C ALA A 119 -5.05 8.49 3.16
N VAL A 120 -4.45 8.58 1.97
CA VAL A 120 -4.71 9.65 0.99
C VAL A 120 -5.95 9.31 0.17
N TYR A 121 -6.80 10.31 -0.06
CA TYR A 121 -8.03 10.19 -0.87
C TYR A 121 -8.93 8.98 -0.50
N TRP A 122 -9.01 8.66 0.80
CA TRP A 122 -9.72 7.49 1.29
C TRP A 122 -11.09 7.82 1.90
N GLY A 123 -11.86 6.79 2.26
CA GLY A 123 -13.25 6.91 2.71
C GLY A 123 -14.10 7.74 1.73
N PRO A 124 -14.83 8.77 2.19
CA PRO A 124 -15.60 9.63 1.32
C PRO A 124 -14.80 10.35 0.22
N ALA A 125 -13.47 10.49 0.38
CA ALA A 125 -12.62 11.13 -0.61
C ALA A 125 -12.28 10.22 -1.81
N ARG A 126 -12.66 8.93 -1.78
CA ARG A 126 -12.53 8.01 -2.93
C ARG A 126 -13.49 8.33 -4.07
N VAL A 127 -14.55 9.07 -3.78
CA VAL A 127 -15.64 9.40 -4.71
C VAL A 127 -15.87 10.91 -4.74
N SER A 128 -16.45 11.40 -5.84
CA SER A 128 -16.70 12.82 -6.08
C SER A 128 -18.18 13.14 -6.33
N GLY A 129 -18.54 14.42 -6.23
CA GLY A 129 -19.89 14.92 -6.56
C GLY A 129 -21.00 14.28 -5.70
N LEU A 130 -22.14 13.98 -6.34
CA LEU A 130 -23.31 13.39 -5.66
C LEU A 130 -22.99 12.03 -5.02
N ALA A 131 -22.12 11.23 -5.63
CA ALA A 131 -21.71 9.94 -5.07
C ALA A 131 -21.03 10.09 -3.70
N ARG A 132 -20.29 11.17 -3.49
CA ARG A 132 -19.69 11.48 -2.19
C ARG A 132 -20.73 11.75 -1.11
N LEU A 133 -21.77 12.52 -1.42
CA LEU A 133 -22.86 12.81 -0.47
C LEU A 133 -23.61 11.52 -0.08
N LEU A 134 -23.91 10.67 -1.06
CA LEU A 134 -24.53 9.37 -0.82
C LEU A 134 -23.64 8.46 0.03
N TYR A 135 -22.34 8.40 -0.27
CA TYR A 135 -21.37 7.62 0.50
C TYR A 135 -21.26 8.11 1.95
N GLN A 136 -21.19 9.43 2.16
CA GLN A 136 -21.15 10.02 3.50
C GLN A 136 -22.40 9.70 4.31
N GLY A 137 -23.58 9.70 3.69
CA GLY A 137 -24.83 9.30 4.34
C GLY A 137 -24.84 7.82 4.71
N ALA A 138 -24.48 6.94 3.78
CA ALA A 138 -24.47 5.48 4.01
C ALA A 138 -23.41 5.05 5.05
N MET A 139 -22.28 5.76 5.11
CA MET A 139 -21.15 5.43 5.98
C MET A 139 -20.98 6.42 7.15
N PHE A 140 -22.06 7.12 7.50
CA PHE A 140 -22.06 8.09 8.60
C PHE A 140 -21.57 7.45 9.90
N GLY A 141 -20.62 8.12 10.57
CA GLY A 141 -19.96 7.62 11.79
C GLY A 141 -18.96 6.46 11.59
N ARG A 142 -18.83 5.87 10.40
CA ARG A 142 -17.92 4.73 10.15
C ARG A 142 -16.63 5.11 9.43
N THR A 143 -16.70 6.00 8.45
CA THR A 143 -15.55 6.39 7.60
C THR A 143 -15.35 7.90 7.47
N SER A 144 -16.39 8.70 7.75
CA SER A 144 -16.32 10.16 7.73
C SER A 144 -15.43 10.66 8.86
N GLY A 145 -14.52 11.59 8.54
CA GLY A 145 -13.63 12.21 9.53
C GLY A 145 -12.56 11.27 10.09
N ARG A 146 -12.06 10.31 9.29
CA ARG A 146 -11.03 9.36 9.71
C ARG A 146 -9.76 9.37 8.86
N PHE A 147 -9.78 9.98 7.67
CA PHE A 147 -8.70 9.89 6.69
C PHE A 147 -8.24 11.26 6.25
N PHE A 148 -6.99 11.58 6.54
CA PHE A 148 -6.47 12.94 6.52
C PHE A 148 -5.13 13.09 5.80
N GLY A 149 -4.61 12.02 5.19
CA GLY A 149 -3.35 12.06 4.43
C GLY A 149 -3.29 13.14 3.36
N HIS A 150 -4.46 13.52 2.83
CA HIS A 150 -4.64 14.53 1.79
C HIS A 150 -5.13 15.90 2.31
N VAL A 151 -5.25 16.09 3.62
CA VAL A 151 -5.79 17.32 4.25
C VAL A 151 -4.65 18.19 4.79
N PRO A 152 -4.31 19.32 4.13
CA PRO A 152 -3.22 20.20 4.58
C PRO A 152 -3.42 20.67 6.03
N GLY A 153 -2.34 20.66 6.81
CA GLY A 153 -2.33 21.09 8.22
C GLY A 153 -2.70 20.00 9.23
N HIS A 154 -3.20 18.84 8.80
CA HIS A 154 -3.41 17.70 9.71
C HIS A 154 -2.06 17.05 10.10
N PRO A 155 -1.89 16.51 11.33
CA PRO A 155 -0.65 15.83 11.76
C PRO A 155 -0.22 14.65 10.88
N THR A 156 -1.17 14.02 10.19
CA THR A 156 -0.95 12.88 9.28
C THR A 156 -0.91 13.28 7.80
N PHE A 157 -0.91 14.59 7.48
CA PHE A 157 -0.87 15.08 6.11
C PHE A 157 0.44 14.71 5.43
N TRP A 158 0.38 14.05 4.27
CA TRP A 158 1.55 13.75 3.42
C TRP A 158 1.24 13.77 1.91
N GLY A 159 0.08 14.28 1.50
CA GLY A 159 -0.34 14.29 0.09
C GLY A 159 0.60 15.05 -0.85
N ASP A 160 1.33 16.05 -0.34
CA ASP A 160 2.40 16.73 -1.08
C ASP A 160 3.63 15.84 -1.29
N VAL A 161 3.95 14.97 -0.34
CA VAL A 161 5.01 13.96 -0.45
C VAL A 161 4.57 12.85 -1.40
N CYS A 162 3.33 12.37 -1.29
CA CYS A 162 2.74 11.37 -2.19
C CYS A 162 2.88 11.79 -3.65
N ARG A 163 2.43 13.00 -3.99
CA ARG A 163 2.52 13.56 -5.35
C ARG A 163 3.95 13.69 -5.86
N ARG A 164 4.93 13.87 -4.97
CA ARG A 164 6.35 14.03 -5.34
C ARG A 164 7.07 12.70 -5.53
N ARG A 165 6.73 11.67 -4.74
CA ARG A 165 7.48 10.41 -4.65
C ARG A 165 6.80 9.22 -5.32
N ILE A 166 5.47 9.24 -5.43
CA ILE A 166 4.67 8.10 -5.94
C ILE A 166 3.98 8.47 -7.25
N GLY A 167 3.36 9.65 -7.31
CA GLY A 167 2.61 10.15 -8.49
C GLY A 167 1.45 11.04 -8.09
#